data_AF-O76064-F1
#
_entry.id   AF-O76064-F1
#
_cell.length_a   1.000
_cell.length_b   1.000
_cell.length_c   1.000
_cell.angle_alpha   90.00
_cell.angle_beta   90.00
_cell.angle_gamma   90.00
#
_symmetry.space_group_name_H-M   'P 1'
#
loop_
_entity.id
_entity.type
_entity.pdbx_description
1 polymer ?
#
loop_
_entity_poly.entity_id
_entity_poly.type
_entity_poly.pdbx_seq_one_letter_code
_entity_poly.pdbx_strand_id
1 'polypeptide(L)'
;MGEPGFFVTGDRAGGRSWCLRRVGMSAGWLLLEDGCEVTVGRGFGVTYQLVSKICPLMISRNHCVLKQNPEGQWTIMDNKSLNGVWLNRARLEPLRVYSIHQGDYIQLGVPLENKENAEYEYEVTEEDWETIYPCLSPKNDQMIEKNKELRTKRKFSLDELAGPGAEGPSNLKSKINKVSCESGQPVKSQGKGEVASTPSDNLDPKLTALEPSKTTGAPIYPGFPKVTEVHHEQKASNSSASQRSLQMFKVTMSRILRLKIQMQEKHEAVMNVKKQTQKGNSKKVVQMEQELQDLQSQLCAEQAQQQARVEQLEKTFQEEEQHLQGLEIAQGEKDLKQQLAQALQEHWALMEELNRSKKDFEAIIQAKNKELEQTKEEKEKMQAQKEEVLSHMNDVLENELQCIICSEYFIEAVTLNCAHSFCSYCINEWMKRKIECPICRKDIKSKTYSLVLDNCINKMVNNLSSEVKERRIVLIRERKAKRLF
;
A
#
# COMPACT_ATOMS: atom_id res chain seq x y z
N MET A 1 -16.77 32.13 -41.03
CA MET A 1 -17.60 31.69 -39.90
C MET A 1 -18.02 30.27 -40.19
N GLY A 2 -17.35 29.30 -39.58
CA GLY A 2 -17.75 27.90 -39.64
C GLY A 2 -17.76 27.41 -38.21
N GLU A 3 -18.93 27.46 -37.57
CA GLU A 3 -19.12 26.88 -36.24
C GLU A 3 -18.88 25.37 -36.33
N PRO A 4 -18.10 24.79 -35.40
CA PRO A 4 -17.87 23.35 -35.35
C PRO A 4 -19.17 22.65 -34.95
N GLY A 5 -19.60 21.70 -35.80
CA GLY A 5 -20.84 20.95 -35.62
C GLY A 5 -20.89 20.23 -34.28
N PHE A 6 -21.78 20.70 -33.41
CA PHE A 6 -22.22 19.95 -32.25
C PHE A 6 -22.98 18.72 -32.72
N PHE A 7 -22.56 17.56 -32.22
CA PHE A 7 -23.30 16.31 -32.33
C PHE A 7 -24.74 16.53 -31.90
N VAL A 8 -25.66 16.31 -32.83
CA VAL A 8 -27.10 16.28 -32.61
C VAL A 8 -27.39 15.03 -31.77
N THR A 9 -27.33 15.15 -30.44
CA THR A 9 -28.05 14.24 -29.54
C THR A 9 -29.48 14.76 -29.47
N GLY A 10 -30.41 13.96 -29.98
CA GLY A 10 -31.81 14.34 -30.15
C GLY A 10 -32.47 14.83 -28.86
N ASP A 11 -33.52 15.62 -29.07
CA ASP A 11 -34.57 15.99 -28.13
C ASP A 11 -34.61 15.14 -26.85
N ARG A 12 -34.00 15.62 -25.77
CA ARG A 12 -34.39 15.26 -24.41
C ARG A 12 -34.71 16.56 -23.67
N ALA A 13 -35.91 17.08 -23.93
CA ALA A 13 -36.51 18.10 -23.09
C ALA A 13 -36.65 17.53 -21.66
N GLY A 14 -35.86 18.03 -20.71
CA GLY A 14 -36.05 17.79 -19.26
C GLY A 14 -35.79 16.36 -18.75
N GLY A 15 -34.90 15.58 -19.36
CA GLY A 15 -34.59 14.22 -18.91
C GLY A 15 -33.69 14.18 -17.66
N ARG A 16 -34.21 13.65 -16.55
CA ARG A 16 -33.38 13.28 -15.39
C ARG A 16 -32.31 12.26 -15.79
N SER A 17 -31.13 12.36 -15.17
CA SER A 17 -29.98 11.51 -15.49
C SER A 17 -29.42 10.89 -14.21
N TRP A 18 -29.02 9.61 -14.31
CA TRP A 18 -28.34 8.91 -13.23
C TRP A 18 -26.90 9.42 -13.10
N CYS A 19 -26.48 9.70 -11.87
CA CYS A 19 -25.12 10.10 -11.58
C CYS A 19 -24.64 9.60 -10.22
N LEU A 20 -23.33 9.50 -10.08
CA LEU A 20 -22.64 9.30 -8.81
C LEU A 20 -22.19 10.66 -8.29
N ARG A 21 -22.93 11.19 -7.33
CA ARG A 21 -22.62 12.45 -6.65
C ARG A 21 -21.44 12.26 -5.71
N ARG A 22 -20.44 13.15 -5.80
CA ARG A 22 -19.27 13.09 -4.92
C ARG A 22 -19.64 13.54 -3.51
N VAL A 23 -19.45 12.66 -2.52
CA VAL A 23 -19.78 12.97 -1.12
C VAL A 23 -18.81 14.03 -0.59
N GLY A 24 -19.35 15.10 -0.02
CA GLY A 24 -18.56 16.21 0.54
C GLY A 24 -17.87 17.11 -0.49
N MET A 25 -18.09 16.93 -1.80
CA MET A 25 -17.50 17.79 -2.84
C MET A 25 -18.55 18.26 -3.86
N SER A 26 -18.43 19.52 -4.28
CA SER A 26 -19.29 20.13 -5.31
C SER A 26 -18.89 19.79 -6.74
N ALA A 27 -17.83 19.00 -6.95
CA ALA A 27 -17.32 18.61 -8.27
C ALA A 27 -16.77 17.18 -8.25
N GLY A 28 -16.53 16.61 -9.43
CA GLY A 28 -16.01 15.26 -9.59
C GLY A 28 -17.11 14.19 -9.58
N TRP A 29 -18.33 14.56 -9.95
CA TRP A 29 -19.47 13.65 -10.10
C TRP A 29 -19.30 12.82 -11.37
N LEU A 30 -19.82 11.59 -11.38
CA LEU A 30 -19.68 10.68 -12.52
C LEU A 30 -21.06 10.47 -13.16
N LEU A 31 -21.19 10.71 -14.46
CA LEU A 31 -22.44 10.52 -15.19
C LEU A 31 -22.61 9.04 -15.56
N LEU A 32 -23.80 8.52 -15.34
CA LEU A 32 -24.20 7.18 -15.75
C LEU A 32 -25.12 7.29 -16.97
N GLU A 33 -24.53 7.16 -18.16
CA GLU A 33 -25.28 7.26 -19.42
C GLU A 33 -26.02 5.96 -19.74
N ASP A 34 -27.32 6.09 -20.05
CA ASP A 34 -28.16 4.97 -20.44
C ASP A 34 -27.55 4.19 -21.62
N GLY A 35 -27.55 2.86 -21.53
CA GLY A 35 -26.99 1.96 -22.54
C GLY A 35 -25.46 1.90 -22.62
N CYS A 36 -24.74 2.73 -21.87
CA CYS A 36 -23.28 2.73 -21.83
C CYS A 36 -22.74 1.96 -20.62
N GLU A 37 -21.61 1.29 -20.82
CA GLU A 37 -20.81 0.75 -19.71
C GLU A 37 -19.88 1.84 -19.19
N VAL A 38 -19.98 2.15 -17.90
CA VAL A 38 -19.16 3.16 -17.22
C VAL A 38 -18.08 2.46 -16.40
N THR A 39 -16.84 2.60 -16.84
CA THR A 39 -15.68 2.01 -16.16
C THR A 39 -14.95 3.08 -15.35
N VAL A 40 -14.56 2.73 -14.13
CA VAL A 40 -13.90 3.66 -13.20
C VAL A 40 -12.58 3.05 -12.72
N GLY A 41 -11.50 3.83 -12.78
CA GLY A 41 -10.19 3.38 -12.33
C GLY A 41 -9.09 4.40 -12.58
N ARG A 42 -7.83 4.05 -12.27
CA ARG A 42 -6.67 4.94 -12.52
C ARG A 42 -6.00 4.74 -13.88
N GLY A 43 -6.32 3.66 -14.59
CA GLY A 43 -5.64 3.24 -15.82
C GLY A 43 -6.06 4.05 -17.04
N PHE A 44 -5.33 3.87 -18.14
CA PHE A 44 -5.78 4.37 -19.45
C PHE A 44 -6.85 3.45 -20.02
N GLY A 45 -7.91 4.02 -20.59
CA GLY A 45 -9.01 3.28 -21.22
C GLY A 45 -10.24 3.05 -20.33
N VAL A 46 -10.31 3.67 -19.15
CA VAL A 46 -11.54 3.75 -18.36
C VAL A 46 -12.36 4.99 -18.74
N THR A 47 -13.67 4.95 -18.52
CA THR A 47 -14.59 6.08 -18.76
C THR A 47 -14.22 7.27 -17.88
N TYR A 48 -14.03 7.01 -16.57
CA TYR A 48 -13.62 8.01 -15.59
C TYR A 48 -12.32 7.63 -14.90
N GLN A 49 -11.30 8.48 -15.11
CA GLN A 49 -9.99 8.28 -14.52
C GLN A 49 -9.92 8.94 -13.13
N LEU A 50 -9.73 8.13 -12.09
CA LEU A 50 -9.53 8.59 -10.72
C LEU A 50 -8.06 8.48 -10.35
N VAL A 51 -7.40 9.63 -10.17
CA VAL A 51 -5.99 9.71 -9.76
C VAL A 51 -5.90 10.48 -8.45
N SER A 52 -5.61 9.76 -7.37
CA SER A 52 -5.36 10.35 -6.06
C SER A 52 -4.04 11.09 -6.07
N LYS A 53 -4.02 12.29 -5.48
CA LYS A 53 -2.77 13.03 -5.23
C LYS A 53 -2.02 12.50 -4.00
N ILE A 54 -2.73 11.84 -3.08
CA ILE A 54 -2.22 11.43 -1.78
C ILE A 54 -1.76 9.97 -1.83
N CYS A 55 -2.55 9.08 -2.43
CA CYS A 55 -2.24 7.66 -2.58
C CYS A 55 -2.63 7.16 -3.98
N PRO A 56 -1.76 7.33 -5.00
CA PRO A 56 -2.06 6.95 -6.38
C PRO A 56 -2.41 5.47 -6.59
N LEU A 57 -2.01 4.58 -5.67
CA LEU A 57 -2.29 3.15 -5.72
C LEU A 57 -3.60 2.75 -5.02
N MET A 58 -4.31 3.70 -4.39
CA MET A 58 -5.57 3.43 -3.69
C MET A 58 -6.62 2.84 -4.64
N ILE A 59 -6.68 3.35 -5.86
CA ILE A 59 -7.62 2.90 -6.90
C ILE A 59 -6.89 1.99 -7.90
N SER A 60 -7.55 0.91 -8.32
CA SER A 60 -7.00 -0.04 -9.31
C SER A 60 -7.07 0.55 -10.72
N ARG A 61 -6.25 0.03 -11.66
CA ARG A 61 -6.26 0.51 -13.05
C ARG A 61 -7.65 0.45 -13.70
N ASN A 62 -8.35 -0.66 -13.51
CA ASN A 62 -9.77 -0.81 -13.76
C ASN A 62 -10.38 -1.34 -12.46
N HIS A 63 -11.03 -0.47 -11.69
CA HIS A 63 -11.39 -0.72 -10.30
C HIS A 63 -12.81 -1.25 -10.18
N CYS A 64 -13.77 -0.61 -10.83
CA CYS A 64 -15.14 -1.09 -10.91
C CYS A 64 -15.79 -0.75 -12.26
N VAL A 65 -16.87 -1.48 -12.55
CA VAL A 65 -17.68 -1.30 -13.75
C VAL A 65 -19.13 -1.09 -13.33
N LEU A 66 -19.76 -0.06 -13.88
CA LEU A 66 -21.19 0.20 -13.75
C LEU A 66 -21.89 0.01 -15.09
N LYS A 67 -23.01 -0.69 -15.09
CA LYS A 67 -23.76 -0.99 -16.32
C LYS A 67 -25.22 -1.27 -16.01
N GLN A 68 -26.11 -0.96 -16.95
CA GLN A 68 -27.50 -1.40 -16.90
C GLN A 68 -27.63 -2.90 -17.24
N ASN A 69 -28.42 -3.61 -16.45
CA ASN A 69 -28.87 -4.96 -16.77
C ASN A 69 -29.91 -4.93 -17.92
N PRO A 70 -30.32 -6.08 -18.48
CA PRO A 70 -31.36 -6.12 -19.53
C PRO A 70 -32.72 -5.51 -19.13
N GLU A 71 -32.98 -5.36 -17.82
CA GLU A 71 -34.19 -4.75 -17.26
C GLU A 71 -34.07 -3.21 -17.12
N GLY A 72 -32.91 -2.63 -17.46
CA GLY A 72 -32.63 -1.20 -17.35
C GLY A 72 -32.14 -0.74 -15.98
N GLN A 73 -32.00 -1.64 -15.01
CA GLN A 73 -31.51 -1.33 -13.67
C GLN A 73 -29.98 -1.20 -13.65
N TRP A 74 -29.48 -0.15 -13.02
CA TRP A 74 -28.03 0.05 -12.84
C TRP A 74 -27.45 -1.00 -11.89
N THR A 75 -26.30 -1.52 -12.27
CA THR A 75 -25.53 -2.49 -11.49
C THR A 75 -24.09 -2.01 -11.37
N ILE A 76 -23.43 -2.42 -10.29
CA ILE A 76 -22.01 -2.22 -10.02
C ILE A 76 -21.33 -3.57 -9.82
N MET A 77 -20.09 -3.67 -10.29
CA MET A 77 -19.24 -4.84 -10.11
C MET A 77 -17.82 -4.43 -9.74
N ASP A 78 -17.26 -5.06 -8.71
CA ASP A 78 -15.84 -4.94 -8.39
C ASP A 78 -15.00 -5.70 -9.43
N ASN A 79 -14.02 -5.04 -10.04
CA ASN A 79 -13.15 -5.65 -11.04
C ASN A 79 -11.84 -6.18 -10.42
N LYS A 80 -11.95 -7.00 -9.37
CA LYS A 80 -10.81 -7.51 -8.58
C LYS A 80 -9.92 -6.37 -8.09
N SER A 81 -10.53 -5.33 -7.53
CA SER A 81 -9.75 -4.20 -7.06
C SER A 81 -8.87 -4.57 -5.86
N LEU A 82 -7.67 -3.96 -5.77
CA LEU A 82 -6.74 -4.23 -4.68
C LEU A 82 -7.35 -3.83 -3.33
N ASN A 83 -7.87 -2.61 -3.28
CA ASN A 83 -8.45 -2.03 -2.08
C ASN A 83 -9.97 -2.07 -2.08
N GLY A 84 -10.65 -2.93 -2.82
CA GLY A 84 -12.10 -3.15 -2.72
C GLY A 84 -13.03 -2.04 -3.23
N VAL A 85 -14.30 -2.42 -3.40
CA VAL A 85 -15.46 -1.55 -3.64
C VAL A 85 -16.50 -1.87 -2.57
N TRP A 86 -17.16 -0.85 -2.02
CA TRP A 86 -18.19 -1.00 -1.00
C TRP A 86 -19.50 -0.40 -1.48
N LEU A 87 -20.60 -1.10 -1.19
CA LEU A 87 -21.96 -0.62 -1.38
C LEU A 87 -22.63 -0.63 0.00
N ASN A 88 -23.15 0.51 0.44
CA ASN A 88 -23.81 0.69 1.74
C ASN A 88 -22.98 0.11 2.92
N ARG A 89 -21.68 0.42 2.94
CA ARG A 89 -20.67 -0.05 3.92
C ARG A 89 -20.37 -1.55 3.89
N ALA A 90 -20.94 -2.31 2.96
CA ALA A 90 -20.60 -3.72 2.74
C ALA A 90 -19.61 -3.86 1.57
N ARG A 91 -18.50 -4.55 1.79
CA ARG A 91 -17.50 -4.82 0.72
C ARG A 91 -18.09 -5.80 -0.30
N LEU A 92 -18.04 -5.44 -1.57
CA LEU A 92 -18.51 -6.28 -2.66
C LEU A 92 -17.53 -7.44 -2.93
N GLU A 93 -18.07 -8.60 -3.26
CA GLU A 93 -17.28 -9.73 -3.76
C GLU A 93 -16.73 -9.45 -5.17
N PRO A 94 -15.45 -9.77 -5.45
CA PRO A 94 -14.87 -9.54 -6.77
C PRO A 94 -15.62 -10.26 -7.90
N LEU A 95 -15.86 -9.53 -9.01
CA LEU A 95 -16.56 -9.98 -10.21
C LEU A 95 -18.03 -10.41 -10.01
N ARG A 96 -18.60 -10.14 -8.83
CA ARG A 96 -20.03 -10.32 -8.59
C ARG A 96 -20.78 -9.01 -8.86
N VAL A 97 -21.91 -9.13 -9.55
CA VAL A 97 -22.76 -8.00 -9.95
C VAL A 97 -23.77 -7.70 -8.85
N TYR A 98 -23.89 -6.43 -8.48
CA TYR A 98 -24.83 -5.94 -7.46
C TYR A 98 -25.70 -4.83 -8.05
N SER A 99 -26.99 -4.89 -7.80
CA SER A 99 -27.93 -3.85 -8.25
C SER A 99 -27.85 -2.63 -7.34
N ILE A 100 -27.79 -1.44 -7.93
CA ILE A 100 -27.75 -0.16 -7.20
C ILE A 100 -29.06 0.61 -7.40
N HIS A 101 -29.45 1.35 -6.37
CA HIS A 101 -30.67 2.14 -6.31
C HIS A 101 -30.34 3.58 -5.90
N GLN A 102 -31.28 4.49 -6.14
CA GLN A 102 -31.15 5.87 -5.71
C GLN A 102 -31.00 5.94 -4.17
N GLY A 103 -30.04 6.75 -3.71
CA GLY A 103 -29.66 6.89 -2.30
C GLY A 103 -28.59 5.88 -1.83
N ASP A 104 -28.21 4.91 -2.66
CA ASP A 104 -27.14 3.98 -2.31
C ASP A 104 -25.80 4.70 -2.21
N TYR A 105 -24.96 4.22 -1.30
CA TYR A 105 -23.66 4.78 -1.01
C TYR A 105 -22.55 3.87 -1.52
N ILE A 106 -21.71 4.39 -2.42
CA ILE A 106 -20.61 3.68 -3.05
C ILE A 106 -19.28 4.25 -2.56
N GLN A 107 -18.45 3.40 -1.98
CA GLN A 107 -17.09 3.76 -1.57
C GLN A 107 -16.08 2.98 -2.42
N LEU A 108 -15.05 3.67 -2.92
CA LEU A 108 -13.96 3.09 -3.70
C LEU A 108 -12.65 3.22 -2.90
N GLY A 109 -12.04 2.09 -2.56
CA GLY A 109 -10.86 2.06 -1.70
C GLY A 109 -11.17 2.20 -0.20
N VAL A 110 -10.11 2.18 0.60
CA VAL A 110 -10.18 2.29 2.07
C VAL A 110 -9.77 3.69 2.54
N PRO A 111 -10.21 4.13 3.73
CA PRO A 111 -9.69 5.32 4.38
C PRO A 111 -8.18 5.25 4.57
N LEU A 112 -7.50 6.39 4.40
CA LEU A 112 -6.07 6.51 4.70
C LEU A 112 -5.85 6.58 6.22
N GLU A 113 -4.64 6.24 6.66
CA GLU A 113 -4.25 6.42 8.06
C GLU A 113 -4.53 7.88 8.51
N ASN A 114 -5.26 8.03 9.61
CA ASN A 114 -5.76 9.29 10.18
C ASN A 114 -6.95 9.96 9.45
N LYS A 115 -7.62 9.29 8.52
CA LYS A 115 -8.88 9.77 7.93
C LYS A 115 -10.03 8.82 8.28
N GLU A 116 -11.18 9.40 8.63
CA GLU A 116 -12.41 8.64 8.91
C GLU A 116 -13.05 8.10 7.62
N ASN A 117 -12.92 8.84 6.52
CA ASN A 117 -13.59 8.57 5.25
C ASN A 117 -12.59 8.18 4.16
N ALA A 118 -13.05 7.35 3.21
CA ALA A 118 -12.29 7.03 2.02
C ALA A 118 -12.17 8.27 1.12
N GLU A 119 -11.10 8.33 0.34
CA GLU A 119 -10.93 9.47 -0.56
C GLU A 119 -12.05 9.55 -1.59
N TYR A 120 -12.54 8.40 -2.06
CA TYR A 120 -13.57 8.30 -3.10
C TYR A 120 -14.87 7.69 -2.60
N GLU A 121 -15.80 8.56 -2.23
CA GLU A 121 -17.14 8.21 -1.77
C GLU A 121 -18.20 8.90 -2.65
N TYR A 122 -19.22 8.15 -3.01
CA TYR A 122 -20.26 8.56 -3.94
C TYR A 122 -21.64 8.17 -3.41
N GLU A 123 -22.62 9.00 -3.73
CA GLU A 123 -24.04 8.70 -3.53
C GLU A 123 -24.71 8.55 -4.89
N VAL A 124 -25.47 7.49 -5.07
CA VAL A 124 -26.20 7.22 -6.31
C VAL A 124 -27.44 8.11 -6.34
N THR A 125 -27.54 9.00 -7.33
CA THR A 125 -28.63 9.98 -7.41
C THR A 125 -29.13 10.16 -8.83
N GLU A 126 -30.37 10.58 -8.95
CA GLU A 126 -31.01 10.91 -10.21
C GLU A 126 -31.41 12.39 -10.15
N GLU A 127 -30.79 13.21 -11.00
CA GLU A 127 -30.86 14.67 -10.94
C GLU A 127 -31.05 15.25 -12.35
N ASP A 128 -31.50 16.50 -12.43
CA ASP A 128 -31.68 17.19 -13.71
C ASP A 128 -30.33 17.54 -14.36
N TRP A 129 -30.29 17.50 -15.70
CA TRP A 129 -29.05 17.75 -16.46
C TRP A 129 -28.37 19.09 -16.10
N GLU A 130 -29.19 20.14 -15.93
CA GLU A 130 -28.72 21.49 -15.57
C GLU A 130 -28.02 21.53 -14.21
N THR A 131 -28.46 20.68 -13.28
CA THR A 131 -27.89 20.56 -11.93
C THR A 131 -26.56 19.82 -11.94
N ILE A 132 -26.44 18.76 -12.74
CA ILE A 132 -25.25 17.90 -12.72
C ILE A 132 -24.12 18.42 -13.60
N TYR A 133 -24.43 19.00 -14.77
CA TYR A 133 -23.44 19.37 -15.78
C TYR A 133 -22.25 20.18 -15.23
N PRO A 134 -22.43 21.19 -14.35
CA PRO A 134 -21.31 21.95 -13.78
C PRO A 134 -20.38 21.12 -12.87
N CYS A 135 -20.88 20.02 -12.32
CA CYS A 135 -20.19 19.21 -11.30
C CYS A 135 -19.51 17.96 -11.89
N LEU A 136 -19.78 17.63 -13.16
CA LEU A 136 -19.31 16.40 -13.80
C LEU A 136 -17.79 16.38 -14.01
N SER A 137 -17.20 15.22 -13.74
CA SER A 137 -15.81 14.91 -14.10
C SER A 137 -15.67 14.76 -15.62
N PRO A 138 -14.57 15.23 -16.24
CA PRO A 138 -14.33 15.01 -17.65
C PRO A 138 -14.11 13.52 -17.96
N LYS A 139 -14.67 13.06 -19.07
CA LYS A 139 -14.41 11.70 -19.59
C LYS A 139 -13.02 11.62 -20.21
N ASN A 140 -12.41 10.43 -20.17
CA ASN A 140 -11.07 10.22 -20.71
C ASN A 140 -10.98 10.51 -22.23
N ASP A 141 -12.04 10.23 -23.00
CA ASP A 141 -12.07 10.53 -24.44
C ASP A 141 -12.00 12.04 -24.75
N GLN A 142 -12.57 12.89 -23.88
CA GLN A 142 -12.50 14.35 -24.03
C GLN A 142 -11.09 14.90 -23.77
N MET A 143 -10.26 14.20 -22.98
CA MET A 143 -8.85 14.56 -22.80
C MET A 143 -7.99 14.22 -24.03
N ILE A 144 -8.33 13.17 -24.78
CA ILE A 144 -7.58 12.78 -25.98
C ILE A 144 -7.77 13.81 -27.09
N GLU A 145 -8.96 14.41 -27.19
CA GLU A 145 -9.23 15.47 -28.17
C GLU A 145 -8.48 16.77 -27.83
N LYS A 146 -8.49 17.21 -26.56
CA LYS A 146 -7.71 18.37 -26.09
C LYS A 146 -6.20 18.18 -26.20
N ASN A 147 -5.69 16.96 -25.99
CA ASN A 147 -4.26 16.66 -26.09
C ASN A 147 -3.77 16.46 -27.53
N LYS A 148 -4.67 16.28 -28.51
CA LYS A 148 -4.29 16.30 -29.94
C LYS A 148 -3.90 17.69 -30.42
N GLU A 149 -4.48 18.75 -29.85
CA GLU A 149 -4.10 20.13 -30.18
C GLU A 149 -2.73 20.54 -29.63
N LEU A 150 -2.24 19.88 -28.57
CA LEU A 150 -0.95 20.18 -27.94
C LEU A 150 0.21 19.29 -28.39
N ARG A 151 0.00 18.36 -29.35
CA ARG A 151 1.10 17.60 -29.97
C ARG A 151 1.67 18.33 -31.18
N THR A 152 2.19 19.53 -30.94
CA THR A 152 3.02 20.26 -31.90
C THR A 152 4.40 19.60 -31.97
N LYS A 153 4.62 18.85 -33.06
CA LYS A 153 5.89 18.54 -33.74
C LYS A 153 7.16 18.55 -32.85
N ARG A 154 7.56 17.37 -32.36
CA ARG A 154 8.99 17.09 -32.17
C ARG A 154 9.61 16.92 -33.55
N LYS A 155 10.17 18.01 -34.05
CA LYS A 155 10.95 18.08 -35.29
C LYS A 155 12.21 17.22 -35.11
N PHE A 156 12.23 16.06 -35.76
CA PHE A 156 13.45 15.30 -36.00
C PHE A 156 14.30 16.16 -36.95
N SER A 157 15.39 16.74 -36.44
CA SER A 157 16.40 17.38 -37.30
C SER A 157 17.46 16.33 -37.58
N LEU A 158 17.39 15.79 -38.79
CA LEU A 158 18.49 15.18 -39.53
C LEU A 158 19.36 16.32 -40.11
N ASP A 159 20.61 16.02 -40.44
CA ASP A 159 21.70 16.90 -40.95
C ASP A 159 22.51 17.62 -39.85
N GLU A 160 23.84 17.68 -39.86
CA GLU A 160 24.88 17.33 -40.84
C GLU A 160 26.22 17.28 -40.06
N LEU A 161 27.07 16.28 -40.32
CA LEU A 161 28.37 16.44 -41.01
C LEU A 161 29.60 16.76 -40.12
N ALA A 162 30.48 15.76 -40.08
CA ALA A 162 31.95 15.77 -40.07
C ALA A 162 32.76 16.77 -39.20
N GLY A 163 33.66 16.20 -38.36
CA GLY A 163 34.84 16.89 -37.84
C GLY A 163 35.61 16.05 -36.81
N PRO A 164 36.90 15.70 -37.01
CA PRO A 164 37.59 14.68 -36.22
C PRO A 164 38.48 15.26 -35.10
N GLY A 165 38.64 14.54 -33.99
CA GLY A 165 39.62 14.92 -32.96
C GLY A 165 39.67 14.01 -31.75
N ALA A 166 40.80 13.29 -31.64
CA ALA A 166 41.50 12.91 -30.41
C ALA A 166 40.89 11.86 -29.44
N GLU A 167 41.53 10.67 -29.49
CA GLU A 167 42.18 9.96 -28.38
C GLU A 167 41.38 9.47 -27.14
N GLY A 168 41.51 8.16 -26.89
CA GLY A 168 41.63 7.61 -25.54
C GLY A 168 40.66 6.50 -25.16
N PRO A 169 41.08 5.22 -25.09
CA PRO A 169 40.21 4.11 -24.72
C PRO A 169 40.25 3.83 -23.22
N SER A 170 39.09 3.69 -22.59
CA SER A 170 38.97 3.03 -21.28
C SER A 170 37.65 2.25 -21.22
N ASN A 171 37.77 0.94 -21.48
CA ASN A 171 36.72 -0.04 -21.26
C ASN A 171 36.56 -0.28 -19.75
N LEU A 172 35.69 0.48 -19.09
CA LEU A 172 35.23 0.17 -17.73
C LEU A 172 34.16 -0.93 -17.77
N LYS A 173 34.60 -2.18 -17.96
CA LYS A 173 33.78 -3.37 -17.70
C LYS A 173 33.92 -3.80 -16.24
N SER A 174 32.82 -3.65 -15.50
CA SER A 174 32.32 -4.51 -14.42
C SER A 174 33.33 -5.46 -13.74
N LYS A 175 33.91 -5.02 -12.61
CA LYS A 175 34.42 -5.95 -11.57
C LYS A 175 33.29 -6.25 -10.60
N ILE A 176 32.75 -7.46 -10.72
CA ILE A 176 31.95 -8.12 -9.69
C ILE A 176 32.87 -8.34 -8.48
N ASN A 177 32.69 -7.57 -7.42
CA ASN A 177 33.32 -7.84 -6.14
C ASN A 177 32.57 -8.99 -5.46
N LYS A 178 33.14 -10.18 -5.59
CA LYS A 178 32.87 -11.35 -4.77
C LYS A 178 33.37 -11.07 -3.35
N VAL A 179 32.46 -10.66 -2.45
CA VAL A 179 32.73 -10.68 -1.00
C VAL A 179 32.36 -12.08 -0.50
N SER A 180 33.40 -12.76 -0.03
CA SER A 180 33.37 -14.05 0.64
C SER A 180 32.80 -13.90 2.05
N CYS A 181 31.89 -14.79 2.44
CA CYS A 181 31.62 -15.13 3.84
C CYS A 181 31.74 -16.65 3.95
N GLU A 182 32.95 -17.12 4.28
CA GLU A 182 33.23 -18.46 4.77
C GLU A 182 33.71 -18.37 6.22
N SER A 183 33.60 -19.50 6.93
CA SER A 183 33.85 -19.76 8.36
C SER A 183 32.58 -19.57 9.20
N GLY A 184 31.98 -20.57 9.85
CA GLY A 184 32.46 -21.87 10.28
C GLY A 184 31.97 -22.10 11.71
N GLN A 185 31.28 -23.23 11.95
CA GLN A 185 31.15 -23.90 13.26
C GLN A 185 32.52 -24.02 13.97
N PRO A 186 32.64 -24.46 15.24
CA PRO A 186 31.66 -25.09 16.17
C PRO A 186 31.68 -24.44 17.60
N VAL A 187 30.96 -24.94 18.63
CA VAL A 187 31.53 -25.84 19.67
C VAL A 187 30.58 -25.99 20.89
N LYS A 188 30.31 -27.27 21.25
CA LYS A 188 30.07 -27.90 22.59
C LYS A 188 28.89 -27.38 23.45
N SER A 189 27.95 -28.16 23.98
CA SER A 189 27.88 -29.56 24.49
C SER A 189 28.88 -29.91 25.60
N GLN A 190 28.45 -29.74 26.86
CA GLN A 190 28.85 -30.44 28.11
C GLN A 190 28.09 -29.70 29.23
N GLY A 191 27.26 -30.27 30.11
CA GLY A 191 27.27 -31.62 30.68
C GLY A 191 28.09 -31.62 31.97
N LYS A 192 27.42 -31.43 33.12
CA LYS A 192 27.79 -31.79 34.52
C LYS A 192 26.73 -31.15 35.44
N GLY A 193 25.95 -31.88 36.25
CA GLY A 193 26.40 -32.80 37.31
C GLY A 193 27.03 -31.94 38.41
N GLU A 194 26.65 -31.92 39.68
CA GLU A 194 25.99 -32.84 40.61
C GLU A 194 26.26 -32.23 42.02
N VAL A 195 25.72 -32.83 43.07
CA VAL A 195 26.09 -32.65 44.51
C VAL A 195 25.44 -31.44 45.19
N ALA A 196 24.29 -31.61 45.86
CA ALA A 196 24.04 -32.24 47.16
C ALA A 196 24.58 -31.42 48.36
N SER A 197 23.66 -30.95 49.20
CA SER A 197 23.83 -30.82 50.67
C SER A 197 22.48 -30.41 51.29
N THR A 198 21.72 -31.42 51.73
CA THR A 198 20.75 -31.34 52.83
C THR A 198 21.48 -31.08 54.17
N PRO A 199 20.83 -30.36 55.10
CA PRO A 199 20.22 -31.01 56.26
C PRO A 199 18.78 -30.47 56.50
N SER A 200 17.76 -31.32 56.58
CA SER A 200 17.20 -31.89 57.83
C SER A 200 17.23 -30.93 59.02
N ASP A 201 16.07 -30.37 59.40
CA ASP A 201 15.29 -30.96 60.49
C ASP A 201 13.89 -30.37 60.60
N ASN A 202 13.00 -31.27 61.03
CA ASN A 202 11.57 -31.15 61.22
C ASN A 202 11.21 -30.15 62.33
N LEU A 203 10.03 -29.52 62.23
CA LEU A 203 8.90 -29.77 63.14
C LEU A 203 7.69 -28.89 62.79
N ASP A 204 6.65 -29.59 62.38
CA ASP A 204 5.27 -29.21 62.18
C ASP A 204 4.61 -28.75 63.51
N PRO A 205 3.75 -27.72 63.49
CA PRO A 205 2.52 -27.81 64.27
C PRO A 205 1.28 -27.45 63.45
N LYS A 206 0.62 -28.51 63.00
CA LYS A 206 -0.78 -28.86 63.35
C LYS A 206 -1.85 -28.00 62.68
N LEU A 207 -2.22 -28.47 61.49
CA LEU A 207 -3.56 -28.37 60.92
C LEU A 207 -4.64 -28.68 61.95
N THR A 208 -5.61 -27.77 62.09
CA THR A 208 -6.95 -28.11 62.57
C THR A 208 -7.95 -27.60 61.54
N ALA A 209 -8.72 -28.54 61.01
CA ALA A 209 -9.70 -28.37 59.95
C ALA A 209 -10.94 -27.59 60.41
N LEU A 210 -11.51 -26.79 59.49
CA LEU A 210 -12.90 -26.35 59.50
C LEU A 210 -13.32 -25.94 58.07
N GLU A 211 -13.74 -26.95 57.31
CA GLU A 211 -14.86 -26.88 56.34
C GLU A 211 -16.14 -27.32 57.10
N PRO A 212 -17.39 -27.11 56.64
CA PRO A 212 -17.83 -26.63 55.32
C PRO A 212 -19.00 -25.62 55.36
N SER A 213 -19.27 -24.94 54.25
CA SER A 213 -20.67 -24.72 53.82
C SER A 213 -20.78 -24.29 52.36
N LYS A 214 -21.32 -25.20 51.56
CA LYS A 214 -21.81 -25.10 50.18
C LYS A 214 -23.03 -24.18 50.11
N THR A 215 -23.24 -23.47 48.99
CA THR A 215 -24.54 -23.23 48.28
C THR A 215 -24.24 -22.40 47.01
N THR A 216 -24.11 -23.00 45.82
CA THR A 216 -25.14 -23.19 44.75
C THR A 216 -25.18 -22.07 43.69
N GLY A 217 -24.73 -22.40 42.47
CA GLY A 217 -25.57 -22.28 41.26
C GLY A 217 -25.51 -21.04 40.34
N ALA A 218 -24.82 -21.23 39.20
CA ALA A 218 -25.22 -20.86 37.83
C ALA A 218 -25.01 -19.40 37.29
N PRO A 219 -24.82 -19.22 35.96
CA PRO A 219 -23.80 -18.33 35.40
C PRO A 219 -24.32 -17.10 34.65
N ILE A 220 -23.57 -15.99 34.69
CA ILE A 220 -23.74 -14.84 33.78
C ILE A 220 -22.36 -14.40 33.26
N TYR A 221 -22.32 -14.17 31.95
CA TYR A 221 -21.18 -13.82 31.09
C TYR A 221 -20.22 -12.74 31.64
N PRO A 222 -18.92 -12.82 31.30
CA PRO A 222 -17.89 -11.90 31.77
C PRO A 222 -17.93 -10.59 30.97
N GLY A 223 -18.78 -9.66 31.39
CA GLY A 223 -18.82 -8.29 30.91
C GLY A 223 -18.06 -7.38 31.88
N PHE A 224 -16.87 -6.95 31.46
CA PHE A 224 -16.08 -5.80 31.94
C PHE A 224 -15.91 -5.63 33.46
N PRO A 225 -14.68 -5.78 33.99
CA PRO A 225 -14.37 -5.26 35.32
C PRO A 225 -14.65 -3.77 35.29
N LYS A 226 -15.69 -3.39 36.04
CA LYS A 226 -15.92 -2.03 36.49
C LYS A 226 -14.55 -1.51 36.91
N VAL A 227 -14.09 -0.47 36.23
CA VAL A 227 -12.91 0.29 36.62
C VAL A 227 -13.15 0.68 38.07
N THR A 228 -12.63 -0.15 38.98
CA THR A 228 -12.53 0.22 40.38
C THR A 228 -11.62 1.41 40.33
N GLU A 229 -12.18 2.59 40.59
CA GLU A 229 -11.42 3.80 40.82
C GLU A 229 -10.35 3.44 41.85
N VAL A 230 -9.16 3.14 41.35
CA VAL A 230 -7.98 2.94 42.16
C VAL A 230 -7.73 4.33 42.71
N HIS A 231 -8.16 4.55 43.95
CA HIS A 231 -7.87 5.72 44.74
C HIS A 231 -6.34 5.86 44.84
N HIS A 232 -5.75 6.46 43.82
CA HIS A 232 -4.36 6.87 43.76
C HIS A 232 -4.22 8.22 44.50
N GLU A 233 -4.73 8.33 45.73
CA GLU A 233 -4.75 9.61 46.45
C GLU A 233 -3.91 9.67 47.74
N GLN A 234 -3.14 8.63 48.12
CA GLN A 234 -2.36 8.71 49.38
C GLN A 234 -0.83 8.56 49.28
N LYS A 235 -0.24 8.46 48.08
CA LYS A 235 1.23 8.42 47.97
C LYS A 235 1.93 9.78 48.16
N ALA A 236 1.21 10.90 48.01
CA ALA A 236 1.81 12.24 48.14
C ALA A 236 2.04 12.67 49.60
N SER A 237 1.21 12.24 50.56
CA SER A 237 1.33 12.65 51.98
C SER A 237 2.49 12.00 52.71
N ASN A 238 2.79 10.74 52.38
CA ASN A 238 3.78 9.92 53.12
C ASN A 238 5.22 10.39 52.88
N SER A 239 5.53 10.90 51.68
CA SER A 239 6.84 11.48 51.38
C SER A 239 7.20 12.63 52.34
N SER A 240 6.21 13.47 52.69
CA SER A 240 6.41 14.58 53.62
C SER A 240 6.66 14.13 55.06
N ALA A 241 6.04 13.02 55.49
CA ALA A 241 6.19 12.49 56.84
C ALA A 241 7.58 11.85 57.04
N SER A 242 8.01 11.00 56.09
CA SER A 242 9.35 10.40 56.11
C SER A 242 10.45 11.47 56.06
N GLN A 243 10.23 12.55 55.30
CA GLN A 243 11.17 13.67 55.24
C GLN A 243 11.28 14.42 56.58
N ARG A 244 10.16 14.66 57.27
CA ARG A 244 10.18 15.26 58.63
C ARG A 244 10.88 14.36 59.64
N SER A 245 10.62 13.05 59.62
CA SER A 245 11.28 12.08 60.51
C SER A 245 12.79 12.05 60.29
N LEU A 246 13.25 12.05 59.03
CA LEU A 246 14.66 12.11 58.69
C LEU A 246 15.31 13.43 59.15
N GLN A 247 14.59 14.55 59.04
CA GLN A 247 15.07 15.85 59.52
C GLN A 247 15.23 15.85 61.06
N MET A 248 14.26 15.30 61.79
CA MET A 248 14.33 15.16 63.26
C MET A 248 15.47 14.25 63.70
N PHE A 249 15.73 13.16 62.98
CA PHE A 249 16.89 12.30 63.20
C PHE A 249 18.21 13.08 63.05
N LYS A 250 18.35 13.85 61.97
CA LYS A 250 19.53 14.70 61.74
C LYS A 250 19.76 15.69 62.89
N VAL A 251 18.72 16.38 63.34
CA VAL A 251 18.79 17.33 64.47
C VAL A 251 19.22 16.63 65.77
N THR A 252 18.68 15.45 66.04
CA THR A 252 19.02 14.66 67.23
C THR A 252 20.48 14.21 67.19
N MET A 253 20.97 13.73 66.04
CA MET A 253 22.37 13.34 65.86
C MET A 253 23.33 14.52 66.06
N SER A 254 22.99 15.72 65.56
CA SER A 254 23.78 16.93 65.80
C SER A 254 23.81 17.34 67.28
N ARG A 255 22.74 17.07 68.05
CA ARG A 255 22.72 17.28 69.51
C ARG A 255 23.63 16.30 70.24
N ILE A 256 23.54 15.01 69.93
CA ILE A 256 24.39 13.96 70.53
C ILE A 256 25.88 14.25 70.26
N LEU A 257 26.23 14.64 69.03
CA LEU A 257 27.61 15.01 68.68
C LEU A 257 28.12 16.19 69.50
N ARG A 258 27.30 17.25 69.67
CA ARG A 258 27.67 18.40 70.51
C ARG A 258 27.89 18.01 71.96
N LEU A 259 27.01 17.20 72.54
CA LEU A 259 27.15 16.72 73.92
C LEU A 259 28.43 15.88 74.09
N LYS A 260 28.77 15.04 73.10
CA LYS A 260 29.99 14.23 73.12
C LYS A 260 31.26 15.10 73.10
N ILE A 261 31.27 16.15 72.28
CA ILE A 261 32.38 17.13 72.25
C ILE A 261 32.48 17.85 73.59
N GLN A 262 31.38 18.39 74.11
CA GLN A 262 31.36 19.10 75.40
C GLN A 262 31.84 18.22 76.56
N MET A 263 31.45 16.94 76.58
CA MET A 263 31.91 15.97 77.57
C MET A 263 33.43 15.75 77.46
N GLN A 264 33.96 15.63 76.24
CA GLN A 264 35.40 15.45 76.01
C GLN A 264 36.20 16.69 76.44
N GLU A 265 35.78 17.88 76.04
CA GLU A 265 36.42 19.15 76.43
C GLU A 265 36.41 19.35 77.96
N LYS A 266 35.28 19.06 78.61
CA LYS A 266 35.17 19.13 80.07
C LYS A 266 36.06 18.09 80.75
N HIS A 267 36.20 16.89 80.19
CA HIS A 267 37.06 15.85 80.72
C HIS A 267 38.53 16.29 80.66
N GLU A 268 38.96 16.86 79.53
CA GLU A 268 40.28 17.45 79.38
C GLU A 268 40.54 18.61 80.35
N ALA A 269 39.56 19.50 80.54
CA ALA A 269 39.65 20.60 81.49
C ALA A 269 39.84 20.12 82.94
N VAL A 270 39.08 19.11 83.37
CA VAL A 270 39.22 18.50 84.70
C VAL A 270 40.61 17.88 84.88
N MET A 271 41.10 17.16 83.87
CA MET A 271 42.43 16.53 83.93
C MET A 271 43.57 17.57 83.97
N ASN A 272 43.44 18.67 83.24
CA ASN A 272 44.43 19.76 83.27
C ASN A 272 44.47 20.46 84.63
N VAL A 273 43.31 20.76 85.23
CA VAL A 273 43.24 21.36 86.58
C VAL A 273 43.78 20.40 87.63
N LYS A 274 43.50 19.09 87.53
CA LYS A 274 44.07 18.07 88.41
C LYS A 274 45.60 18.02 88.33
N LYS A 275 46.19 18.14 87.14
CA LYS A 275 47.67 18.17 86.96
C LYS A 275 48.32 19.45 87.52
N GLN A 276 47.64 20.60 87.42
CA GLN A 276 48.20 21.90 87.83
C GLN A 276 48.14 22.15 89.35
N THR A 277 47.37 21.37 90.12
CA THR A 277 47.04 21.76 91.50
C THR A 277 47.86 21.03 92.57
N GLN A 278 48.79 21.75 93.21
CA GLN A 278 49.29 21.43 94.56
C GLN A 278 48.27 21.93 95.61
N LYS A 279 47.54 21.00 96.25
CA LYS A 279 46.73 21.16 97.49
C LYS A 279 45.64 22.27 97.62
N GLY A 280 45.36 23.13 96.63
CA GLY A 280 44.45 24.29 96.81
C GLY A 280 43.05 24.29 96.17
N ASN A 281 42.80 23.56 95.08
CA ASN A 281 41.58 23.74 94.25
C ASN A 281 40.52 22.63 94.37
N SER A 282 40.47 21.88 95.48
CA SER A 282 39.57 20.72 95.64
C SER A 282 38.10 21.03 95.33
N LYS A 283 37.56 22.17 95.80
CA LYS A 283 36.15 22.56 95.55
C LYS A 283 35.82 22.76 94.06
N LYS A 284 36.71 23.41 93.29
CA LYS A 284 36.50 23.64 91.85
C LYS A 284 36.54 22.33 91.06
N VAL A 285 37.45 21.42 91.43
CA VAL A 285 37.55 20.09 90.81
C VAL A 285 36.28 19.29 91.05
N VAL A 286 35.79 19.24 92.30
CA VAL A 286 34.53 18.55 92.65
C VAL A 286 33.34 19.11 91.87
N GLN A 287 33.26 20.44 91.71
CA GLN A 287 32.20 21.06 90.91
C GLN A 287 32.26 20.65 89.43
N MET A 288 33.44 20.69 88.81
CA MET A 288 33.59 20.28 87.41
C MET A 288 33.37 18.77 87.21
N GLU A 289 33.71 17.94 88.20
CA GLU A 289 33.40 16.50 88.19
C GLU A 289 31.89 16.25 88.24
N GLN A 290 31.14 17.02 89.04
CA GLN A 290 29.67 16.95 89.05
C GLN A 290 29.08 17.33 87.69
N GLU A 291 29.55 18.42 87.09
CA GLU A 291 29.10 18.83 85.74
C GLU A 291 29.40 17.77 84.68
N LEU A 292 30.56 17.09 84.77
CA LEU A 292 30.90 15.97 83.89
C LEU A 292 29.94 14.79 84.05
N GLN A 293 29.58 14.45 85.29
CA GLN A 293 28.63 13.39 85.58
C GLN A 293 27.23 13.72 85.03
N ASP A 294 26.81 14.98 85.14
CA ASP A 294 25.54 15.44 84.58
C ASP A 294 25.54 15.37 83.04
N LEU A 295 26.61 15.82 82.37
CA LEU A 295 26.77 15.71 80.91
C LEU A 295 26.81 14.25 80.45
N GLN A 296 27.49 13.37 81.19
CA GLN A 296 27.54 11.94 80.90
C GLN A 296 26.15 11.30 81.02
N SER A 297 25.38 11.68 82.03
CA SER A 297 24.01 11.22 82.22
C SER A 297 23.08 11.67 81.09
N GLN A 298 23.21 12.92 80.64
CA GLN A 298 22.45 13.46 79.50
C GLN A 298 22.80 12.74 78.19
N LEU A 299 24.09 12.53 77.91
CA LEU A 299 24.53 11.83 76.70
C LEU A 299 24.01 10.39 76.67
N CYS A 300 24.08 9.68 77.80
CA CYS A 300 23.57 8.32 77.94
C CYS A 300 22.05 8.25 77.68
N ALA A 301 21.28 9.16 78.29
CA ALA A 301 19.84 9.24 78.11
C ALA A 301 19.44 9.52 76.64
N GLU A 302 20.13 10.47 75.98
CA GLU A 302 19.91 10.79 74.57
C GLU A 302 20.27 9.63 73.63
N GLN A 303 21.37 8.94 73.88
CA GLN A 303 21.77 7.76 73.11
C GLN A 303 20.77 6.61 73.28
N ALA A 304 20.32 6.33 74.51
CA ALA A 304 19.30 5.32 74.79
C ALA A 304 17.98 5.65 74.07
N GLN A 305 17.55 6.91 74.10
CA GLN A 305 16.36 7.34 73.38
C GLN A 305 16.49 7.17 71.87
N GLN A 306 17.65 7.53 71.30
CA GLN A 306 17.87 7.41 69.86
C GLN A 306 17.99 5.96 69.40
N GLN A 307 18.55 5.09 70.24
CA GLN A 307 18.60 3.65 69.99
C GLN A 307 17.19 3.04 69.96
N ALA A 308 16.35 3.35 70.95
CA ALA A 308 14.97 2.88 70.99
C ALA A 308 14.16 3.31 69.75
N ARG A 309 14.42 4.51 69.21
CA ARG A 309 13.79 4.98 67.95
C ARG A 309 14.25 4.17 66.73
N VAL A 310 15.52 3.77 66.68
CA VAL A 310 16.05 2.95 65.58
C VAL A 310 15.47 1.53 65.63
N GLU A 311 15.41 0.93 66.81
CA GLU A 311 14.79 -0.40 67.00
C GLU A 311 13.31 -0.41 66.62
N GLN A 312 12.57 0.65 66.96
CA GLN A 312 11.19 0.80 66.52
C GLN A 312 11.08 0.88 64.98
N LEU A 313 11.99 1.61 64.35
CA LEU A 313 12.01 1.76 62.89
C LEU A 313 12.35 0.44 62.19
N GLU A 314 13.33 -0.31 62.70
CA GLU A 314 13.67 -1.65 62.22
C GLU A 314 12.48 -2.61 62.30
N LYS A 315 11.73 -2.57 63.41
CA LYS A 315 10.50 -3.34 63.55
C LYS A 315 9.46 -2.96 62.49
N THR A 316 9.23 -1.67 62.26
CA THR A 316 8.30 -1.22 61.22
C THR A 316 8.74 -1.63 59.81
N PHE A 317 10.05 -1.65 59.54
CA PHE A 317 10.60 -2.12 58.26
C PHE A 317 10.38 -3.63 58.06
N GLN A 318 10.57 -4.44 59.11
CA GLN A 318 10.29 -5.88 59.04
C GLN A 318 8.81 -6.16 58.81
N GLU A 319 7.92 -5.40 59.45
CA GLU A 319 6.47 -5.48 59.24
C GLU A 319 6.08 -5.10 57.80
N GLU A 320 6.67 -4.02 57.24
CA GLU A 320 6.48 -3.64 55.83
C GLU A 320 7.04 -4.68 54.85
N GLU A 321 8.20 -5.28 55.14
CA GLU A 321 8.79 -6.33 54.30
C GLU A 321 7.90 -7.58 54.26
N GLN A 322 7.39 -8.02 55.42
CA GLN A 322 6.43 -9.13 55.49
C GLN A 322 5.13 -8.81 54.75
N HIS A 323 4.63 -7.57 54.87
CA HIS A 323 3.46 -7.12 54.13
C HIS A 323 3.71 -7.12 52.61
N LEU A 324 4.90 -6.70 52.15
CA LEU A 324 5.30 -6.75 50.74
C LEU A 324 5.45 -8.18 50.21
N GLN A 325 5.92 -9.12 51.04
CA GLN A 325 6.00 -10.55 50.67
C GLN A 325 4.61 -11.20 50.63
N GLY A 326 3.68 -10.79 51.51
CA GLY A 326 2.30 -11.31 51.57
C GLY A 326 1.34 -10.66 50.57
N LEU A 327 1.69 -9.52 49.98
CA LEU A 327 0.91 -8.88 48.92
C LEU A 327 0.90 -9.79 47.68
N GLU A 328 -0.30 -10.10 47.17
CA GLU A 328 -0.59 -10.87 45.95
C GLU A 328 0.09 -10.33 44.67
N ILE A 329 0.87 -9.25 44.75
CA ILE A 329 1.68 -8.67 43.68
C ILE A 329 2.55 -9.75 43.03
N ALA A 330 3.13 -10.68 43.79
CA ALA A 330 3.95 -11.75 43.22
C ALA A 330 3.12 -12.74 42.36
N GLN A 331 1.85 -12.96 42.70
CA GLN A 331 0.93 -13.78 41.90
C GLN A 331 0.41 -13.01 40.70
N GLY A 332 0.06 -11.73 40.86
CA GLY A 332 -0.29 -10.83 39.76
C GLY A 332 0.85 -10.65 38.75
N GLU A 333 2.10 -10.56 39.21
CA GLU A 333 3.27 -10.48 38.33
C GLU A 333 3.51 -11.80 37.58
N LYS A 334 3.31 -12.95 38.23
CA LYS A 334 3.39 -14.27 37.57
C LYS A 334 2.29 -14.44 36.53
N ASP A 335 1.04 -14.07 36.86
CA ASP A 335 -0.10 -14.11 35.94
C ASP A 335 0.14 -13.16 34.75
N LEU A 336 0.59 -11.93 35.00
CA LEU A 336 0.93 -10.97 33.93
C LEU A 336 2.08 -11.47 33.04
N LYS A 337 3.12 -12.09 33.61
CA LYS A 337 4.21 -12.73 32.85
C LYS A 337 3.70 -13.90 32.01
N GLN A 338 2.78 -14.70 32.53
CA GLN A 338 2.17 -15.81 31.81
C GLN A 338 1.29 -15.32 30.66
N GLN A 339 0.44 -14.31 30.90
CA GLN A 339 -0.37 -13.67 29.87
C GLN A 339 0.50 -13.06 28.76
N LEU A 340 1.61 -12.38 29.14
CA LEU A 340 2.55 -11.84 28.17
C LEU A 340 3.23 -12.95 27.33
N ALA A 341 3.63 -14.05 27.96
CA ALA A 341 4.23 -15.19 27.25
C ALA A 341 3.24 -15.84 26.27
N GLN A 342 1.97 -16.00 26.68
CA GLN A 342 0.91 -16.50 25.82
C GLN A 342 0.64 -15.56 24.64
N ALA A 343 0.50 -14.25 24.90
CA ALA A 343 0.28 -13.25 23.85
C ALA A 343 1.44 -13.23 22.84
N LEU A 344 2.69 -13.34 23.31
CA LEU A 344 3.85 -13.46 22.43
C LEU A 344 3.75 -14.72 21.57
N GLN A 345 3.44 -15.88 22.15
CA GLN A 345 3.28 -17.13 21.40
C GLN A 345 2.19 -17.04 20.32
N GLU A 346 1.07 -16.40 20.62
CA GLU A 346 -0.02 -16.14 19.66
C GLU A 346 0.45 -15.21 18.52
N HIS A 347 1.19 -14.14 18.84
CA HIS A 347 1.80 -13.28 17.83
C HIS A 347 2.78 -14.03 16.92
N TRP A 348 3.59 -14.95 17.46
CA TRP A 348 4.51 -15.78 16.67
C TRP A 348 3.76 -16.70 15.70
N ALA A 349 2.68 -17.35 16.15
CA ALA A 349 1.85 -18.20 15.30
C ALA A 349 1.21 -17.42 14.14
N LEU A 350 0.67 -16.22 14.43
CA LEU A 350 0.11 -15.32 13.42
C LEU A 350 1.15 -14.86 12.40
N MET A 351 2.39 -14.54 12.83
CA MET A 351 3.47 -14.18 11.91
C MET A 351 3.85 -15.33 10.98
N GLU A 352 3.87 -16.57 11.46
CA GLU A 352 4.16 -17.75 10.63
C GLU A 352 3.04 -18.00 9.59
N GLU A 353 1.77 -17.86 9.99
CA GLU A 353 0.63 -17.94 9.06
C GLU A 353 0.70 -16.86 7.96
N LEU A 354 1.03 -15.62 8.35
CA LEU A 354 1.20 -14.53 7.39
C LEU A 354 2.36 -14.80 6.42
N ASN A 355 3.47 -15.34 6.91
CA ASN A 355 4.61 -15.71 6.07
C ASN A 355 4.30 -16.84 5.09
N ARG A 356 3.51 -17.85 5.51
CA ARG A 356 3.03 -18.92 4.60
C ARG A 356 2.12 -18.34 3.52
N SER A 357 1.13 -17.54 3.92
CA SER A 357 0.21 -16.87 3.00
C SER A 357 0.94 -15.99 1.99
N LYS A 358 1.95 -15.23 2.43
CA LYS A 358 2.80 -14.42 1.54
C LYS A 358 3.51 -15.25 0.47
N LYS A 359 4.09 -16.40 0.84
CA LYS A 359 4.75 -17.31 -0.11
C LYS A 359 3.77 -17.89 -1.14
N ASP A 360 2.57 -18.26 -0.70
CA ASP A 360 1.52 -18.76 -1.59
C ASP A 360 1.10 -17.69 -2.60
N PHE A 361 0.91 -16.44 -2.15
CA PHE A 361 0.61 -15.32 -3.05
C PHE A 361 1.75 -15.05 -4.04
N GLU A 362 3.01 -15.11 -3.61
CA GLU A 362 4.18 -14.94 -4.48
C GLU A 362 4.23 -16.04 -5.57
N ALA A 363 3.94 -17.30 -5.21
CA ALA A 363 3.88 -18.41 -6.15
C ALA A 363 2.75 -18.23 -7.19
N ILE A 364 1.56 -17.78 -6.76
CA ILE A 364 0.44 -17.48 -7.66
C ILE A 364 0.81 -16.35 -8.65
N ILE A 365 1.46 -15.29 -8.16
CA ILE A 365 1.90 -14.17 -9.01
C ILE A 365 2.91 -14.64 -10.04
N GLN A 366 3.89 -15.45 -9.67
CA GLN A 366 4.88 -16.01 -10.59
C GLN A 366 4.24 -16.90 -11.65
N ALA A 367 3.30 -17.77 -11.26
CA ALA A 367 2.56 -18.61 -12.20
C ALA A 367 1.77 -17.78 -13.22
N LYS A 368 1.09 -16.72 -12.76
CA LYS A 368 0.32 -15.82 -13.64
C LYS A 368 1.19 -14.99 -14.58
N ASN A 369 2.36 -14.54 -14.12
CA ASN A 369 3.32 -13.86 -15.00
C ASN A 369 3.85 -14.80 -16.10
N LYS A 370 4.11 -16.08 -15.76
CA LYS A 370 4.53 -17.08 -16.76
C LYS A 370 3.44 -17.37 -17.80
N GLU A 371 2.18 -17.48 -17.38
CA GLU A 371 1.02 -17.63 -18.28
C GLU A 371 0.90 -16.41 -19.21
N LEU A 372 1.07 -15.20 -18.68
CA LEU A 372 1.01 -13.97 -19.47
C LEU A 372 2.09 -13.91 -20.56
N GLU A 373 3.34 -14.24 -20.24
CA GLU A 373 4.41 -14.26 -21.25
C GLU A 373 4.12 -15.29 -22.36
N GLN A 374 3.60 -16.48 -22.02
CA GLN A 374 3.20 -17.48 -23.01
C GLN A 374 2.08 -16.96 -23.93
N THR A 375 1.04 -16.32 -23.39
CA THR A 375 -0.03 -15.74 -24.22
C THR A 375 0.46 -14.59 -25.11
N LYS A 376 1.48 -13.85 -24.66
CA LYS A 376 2.10 -12.78 -25.45
C LYS A 376 2.92 -13.35 -26.61
N GLU A 377 3.72 -14.38 -26.36
CA GLU A 377 4.46 -15.11 -27.40
C GLU A 377 3.52 -15.72 -28.45
N GLU A 378 2.41 -16.34 -28.01
CA GLU A 378 1.38 -16.86 -28.90
C GLU A 378 0.74 -15.75 -29.75
N LYS A 379 0.41 -14.61 -29.13
CA LYS A 379 -0.14 -13.45 -29.84
C LYS A 379 0.84 -12.87 -30.87
N GLU A 380 2.12 -12.79 -30.52
CA GLU A 380 3.18 -12.33 -31.43
C GLU A 380 3.35 -13.29 -32.61
N LYS A 381 3.33 -14.60 -32.38
CA LYS A 381 3.38 -15.62 -33.44
C LYS A 381 2.16 -15.53 -34.37
N MET A 382 0.96 -15.38 -33.81
CA MET A 382 -0.27 -15.21 -34.59
C MET A 382 -0.24 -13.92 -35.41
N GLN A 383 0.32 -12.86 -34.85
CA GLN A 383 0.50 -11.58 -35.56
C GLN A 383 1.51 -11.69 -36.70
N ALA A 384 2.63 -12.39 -36.51
CA ALA A 384 3.62 -12.65 -37.55
C ALA A 384 3.03 -13.49 -38.70
N GLN A 385 2.26 -14.53 -38.39
CA GLN A 385 1.55 -15.33 -39.40
C GLN A 385 0.52 -14.49 -40.17
N LYS A 386 -0.22 -13.63 -39.48
CA LYS A 386 -1.16 -12.70 -40.13
C LYS A 386 -0.42 -11.75 -41.07
N GLU A 387 0.72 -11.21 -40.65
CA GLU A 387 1.55 -10.33 -41.47
C GLU A 387 2.12 -11.04 -42.70
N GLU A 388 2.56 -12.29 -42.56
CA GLU A 388 3.01 -13.14 -43.67
C GLU A 388 1.89 -13.38 -44.70
N VAL A 389 0.68 -13.74 -44.25
CA VAL A 389 -0.48 -13.93 -45.14
C VAL A 389 -0.87 -12.64 -45.85
N LEU A 390 -0.83 -11.49 -45.14
CA LEU A 390 -1.12 -10.19 -45.74
C LEU A 390 -0.05 -9.77 -46.75
N SER A 391 1.22 -10.04 -46.45
CA SER A 391 2.34 -9.79 -47.36
C SER A 391 2.19 -10.61 -48.65
N HIS A 392 1.91 -11.90 -48.53
CA HIS A 392 1.69 -12.78 -49.69
C HIS A 392 0.46 -12.34 -50.52
N MET A 393 -0.62 -11.92 -49.87
CA MET A 393 -1.79 -11.38 -50.57
C MET A 393 -1.47 -10.09 -51.34
N ASN A 394 -0.68 -9.18 -50.76
CA ASN A 394 -0.23 -7.97 -51.43
C ASN A 394 0.69 -8.28 -52.62
N ASP A 395 1.59 -9.24 -52.49
CA ASP A 395 2.48 -9.68 -53.57
C ASP A 395 1.70 -10.19 -54.79
N VAL A 396 0.68 -11.04 -54.57
CA VAL A 396 -0.22 -11.51 -55.64
C VAL A 396 -0.98 -10.35 -56.29
N LEU A 397 -1.47 -9.39 -55.49
CA LEU A 397 -2.19 -8.24 -56.02
C LEU A 397 -1.29 -7.36 -56.89
N GLU A 398 -0.08 -7.07 -56.43
CA GLU A 398 0.85 -6.17 -57.11
C GLU A 398 1.50 -6.80 -58.35
N ASN A 399 1.88 -8.08 -58.30
CA ASN A 399 2.60 -8.72 -59.39
C ASN A 399 1.68 -9.33 -60.45
N GLU A 400 0.57 -9.96 -60.05
CA GLU A 400 -0.25 -10.78 -60.97
C GLU A 400 -1.47 -10.02 -61.52
N LEU A 401 -1.97 -9.02 -60.80
CA LEU A 401 -3.21 -8.32 -61.11
C LEU A 401 -3.04 -6.87 -61.56
N GLN A 402 -1.79 -6.41 -61.72
CA GLN A 402 -1.47 -5.09 -62.25
C GLN A 402 -1.18 -5.12 -63.74
N CYS A 403 -1.60 -4.04 -64.42
CA CYS A 403 -1.25 -3.82 -65.80
C CYS A 403 0.12 -3.16 -65.93
N ILE A 404 1.09 -3.86 -66.51
CA ILE A 404 2.46 -3.35 -66.77
C ILE A 404 2.51 -2.00 -67.52
N ILE A 405 1.47 -1.62 -68.27
CA ILE A 405 1.44 -0.36 -69.01
C ILE A 405 1.14 0.84 -68.10
N CYS A 406 0.26 0.68 -67.11
CA CYS A 406 -0.16 1.78 -66.24
C CYS A 406 0.19 1.58 -64.75
N SER A 407 0.71 0.42 -64.37
CA SER A 407 1.01 0.03 -62.99
C SER A 407 -0.19 0.16 -62.04
N GLU A 408 -1.37 -0.13 -62.56
CA GLU A 408 -2.64 -0.11 -61.81
C GLU A 408 -3.32 -1.46 -61.98
N TYR A 409 -4.14 -1.86 -61.00
CA TYR A 409 -4.95 -3.08 -61.13
C TYR A 409 -5.80 -3.05 -62.39
N PHE A 410 -5.92 -4.19 -63.09
CA PHE A 410 -6.62 -4.23 -64.36
C PHE A 410 -8.03 -3.60 -64.27
N ILE A 411 -8.34 -2.75 -65.23
CA ILE A 411 -9.68 -2.17 -65.45
C ILE A 411 -10.14 -2.67 -66.81
N GLU A 412 -11.22 -3.46 -66.81
CA GLU A 412 -11.72 -4.19 -67.97
C GLU A 412 -10.59 -5.02 -68.59
N ALA A 413 -10.15 -6.05 -67.86
CA ALA A 413 -9.01 -6.88 -68.24
C ALA A 413 -9.24 -7.54 -69.60
N VAL A 414 -8.24 -7.43 -70.49
CA VAL A 414 -8.23 -8.06 -71.81
C VAL A 414 -7.03 -8.98 -71.90
N THR A 415 -7.28 -10.25 -72.18
CA THR A 415 -6.27 -11.28 -72.40
C THR A 415 -6.05 -11.47 -73.90
N LEU A 416 -4.78 -11.46 -74.31
CA LEU A 416 -4.38 -11.65 -75.71
C LEU A 416 -4.27 -13.14 -76.07
N ASN A 417 -4.14 -13.45 -77.36
CA ASN A 417 -3.83 -14.81 -77.84
C ASN A 417 -2.51 -15.39 -77.29
N CYS A 418 -1.61 -14.55 -76.76
CA CYS A 418 -0.39 -14.99 -76.06
C CYS A 418 -0.58 -15.18 -74.55
N ALA A 419 -1.83 -15.15 -74.05
CA ALA A 419 -2.24 -15.27 -72.66
C ALA A 419 -1.82 -14.14 -71.69
N HIS A 420 -1.12 -13.10 -72.17
CA HIS A 420 -0.86 -11.91 -71.36
C HIS A 420 -2.08 -10.99 -71.27
N SER A 421 -2.27 -10.36 -70.11
CA SER A 421 -3.43 -9.52 -69.80
C SER A 421 -3.05 -8.05 -69.60
N PHE A 422 -3.95 -7.15 -70.03
CA PHE A 422 -3.79 -5.70 -69.96
C PHE A 422 -5.14 -5.05 -69.69
N CYS A 423 -5.16 -3.78 -69.24
CA CYS A 423 -6.42 -3.02 -69.27
C CYS A 423 -6.88 -2.83 -70.72
N SER A 424 -8.18 -2.93 -70.99
CA SER A 424 -8.75 -2.69 -72.32
C SER A 424 -8.31 -1.34 -72.90
N TYR A 425 -8.36 -0.27 -72.09
CA TYR A 425 -7.87 1.05 -72.48
C TYR A 425 -6.39 1.04 -72.88
N CYS A 426 -5.52 0.47 -72.03
CA CYS A 426 -4.07 0.50 -72.24
C CYS A 426 -3.64 -0.28 -73.48
N ILE A 427 -4.21 -1.46 -73.72
CA ILE A 427 -3.83 -2.27 -74.88
C ILE A 427 -4.34 -1.68 -76.19
N ASN A 428 -5.51 -1.03 -76.18
CA ASN A 428 -6.03 -0.35 -77.36
C ASN A 428 -5.17 0.87 -77.71
N GLU A 429 -4.73 1.67 -76.73
CA GLU A 429 -3.78 2.77 -76.97
C GLU A 429 -2.43 2.28 -77.51
N TRP A 430 -1.93 1.15 -77.00
CA TRP A 430 -0.70 0.54 -77.50
C TRP A 430 -0.82 0.06 -78.96
N MET A 431 -1.94 -0.59 -79.30
CA MET A 431 -2.20 -1.13 -80.63
C MET A 431 -2.31 -0.08 -81.73
N LYS A 432 -2.58 1.20 -81.38
CA LYS A 432 -2.48 2.32 -82.33
C LYS A 432 -1.06 2.53 -82.85
N ARG A 433 -0.05 2.06 -82.09
CA ARG A 433 1.38 2.21 -82.43
C ARG A 433 1.99 0.91 -82.92
N LYS A 434 1.72 -0.21 -82.25
CA LYS A 434 2.28 -1.53 -82.59
C LYS A 434 1.27 -2.64 -82.31
N ILE A 435 1.07 -3.53 -83.29
CA ILE A 435 0.16 -4.69 -83.19
C ILE A 435 0.90 -5.93 -82.64
N GLU A 436 1.70 -5.72 -81.59
CA GLU A 436 2.48 -6.76 -80.90
C GLU A 436 2.24 -6.69 -79.39
N CYS A 437 2.32 -7.82 -78.68
CA CYS A 437 2.20 -7.86 -77.23
C CYS A 437 3.33 -7.06 -76.55
N PRO A 438 3.02 -6.12 -75.63
CA PRO A 438 4.04 -5.35 -74.90
C PRO A 438 5.04 -6.20 -74.10
N ILE A 439 4.63 -7.39 -73.65
CA ILE A 439 5.43 -8.27 -72.79
C ILE A 439 6.30 -9.22 -73.63
N CYS A 440 5.69 -9.99 -74.54
CA CYS A 440 6.39 -11.07 -75.27
C CYS A 440 6.58 -10.82 -76.77
N ARG A 441 6.17 -9.66 -77.29
CA ARG A 441 6.31 -9.24 -78.71
C ARG A 441 5.60 -10.13 -79.75
N LYS A 442 4.80 -11.12 -79.33
CA LYS A 442 3.95 -11.91 -80.25
C LYS A 442 2.84 -11.04 -80.85
N ASP A 443 2.52 -11.26 -82.12
CA ASP A 443 1.43 -10.55 -82.81
C ASP A 443 0.07 -10.75 -82.12
N ILE A 444 -0.70 -9.67 -82.08
CA ILE A 444 -2.03 -9.65 -81.47
C ILE A 444 -3.07 -10.05 -82.53
N LYS A 445 -3.51 -11.30 -82.47
CA LYS A 445 -4.54 -11.88 -83.36
C LYS A 445 -5.95 -11.80 -82.78
N SER A 446 -6.06 -11.90 -81.46
CA SER A 446 -7.34 -11.81 -80.76
C SER A 446 -7.19 -11.17 -79.39
N LYS A 447 -8.31 -10.62 -78.91
CA LYS A 447 -8.46 -9.94 -77.61
C LYS A 447 -9.75 -10.45 -76.98
N THR A 448 -9.66 -11.00 -75.77
CA THR A 448 -10.81 -11.53 -75.04
C THR A 448 -10.92 -10.82 -73.70
N TYR A 449 -12.10 -10.26 -73.41
CA TYR A 449 -12.37 -9.68 -72.09
C TYR A 449 -12.43 -10.78 -71.04
N SER A 450 -11.72 -10.59 -69.93
CA SER A 450 -11.68 -11.54 -68.81
C SER A 450 -12.58 -11.08 -67.68
N LEU A 451 -13.84 -11.50 -67.74
CA LEU A 451 -14.82 -11.26 -66.66
C LEU A 451 -14.35 -11.86 -65.32
N VAL A 452 -13.56 -12.95 -65.36
CA VAL A 452 -13.02 -13.59 -64.16
C VAL A 452 -12.03 -12.66 -63.46
N LEU A 453 -11.06 -12.10 -64.20
CA LEU A 453 -10.09 -11.15 -63.61
C LEU A 453 -10.81 -9.90 -63.09
N ASP A 454 -11.76 -9.35 -63.84
CA ASP A 454 -12.53 -8.18 -63.39
C ASP A 454 -13.30 -8.47 -62.10
N ASN A 455 -13.97 -9.63 -62.02
CA ASN A 455 -14.70 -10.04 -60.81
C ASN A 455 -13.76 -10.28 -59.61
N CYS A 456 -12.61 -10.93 -59.83
CA CYS A 456 -11.61 -11.16 -58.79
C CYS A 456 -11.07 -9.83 -58.25
N ILE A 457 -10.67 -8.92 -59.13
CA ILE A 457 -10.13 -7.61 -58.76
C ILE A 457 -11.19 -6.79 -58.03
N ASN A 458 -12.44 -6.75 -58.51
CA ASN A 458 -13.50 -6.01 -57.84
C ASN A 458 -13.78 -6.54 -56.42
N LYS A 459 -13.79 -7.87 -56.23
CA LYS A 459 -13.93 -8.48 -54.90
C LYS A 459 -12.73 -8.18 -54.00
N MET A 460 -11.51 -8.20 -54.54
CA MET A 460 -10.29 -7.94 -53.77
C MET A 460 -10.15 -6.47 -53.38
N VAL A 461 -10.35 -5.54 -54.33
CA VAL A 461 -10.27 -4.10 -54.08
C VAL A 461 -11.29 -3.64 -53.05
N ASN A 462 -12.46 -4.30 -52.96
CA ASN A 462 -13.43 -4.06 -51.88
C ASN A 462 -12.87 -4.31 -50.47
N ASN A 463 -11.83 -5.13 -50.33
CA ASN A 463 -11.18 -5.42 -49.05
C ASN A 463 -9.89 -4.60 -48.82
N LEU A 464 -9.48 -3.78 -49.78
CA LEU A 464 -8.32 -2.88 -49.64
C LEU A 464 -8.70 -1.55 -49.01
N SER A 465 -7.69 -0.69 -48.80
CA SER A 465 -7.86 0.64 -48.22
C SER A 465 -8.80 1.52 -49.05
N SER A 466 -9.46 2.49 -48.39
CA SER A 466 -10.34 3.46 -49.05
C SER A 466 -9.61 4.28 -50.11
N GLU A 467 -8.32 4.54 -49.92
CA GLU A 467 -7.48 5.26 -50.88
C GLU A 467 -7.35 4.53 -52.22
N VAL A 468 -7.07 3.23 -52.17
CA VAL A 468 -6.95 2.38 -53.38
C VAL A 468 -8.30 2.31 -54.12
N LYS A 469 -9.41 2.20 -53.39
CA LYS A 469 -10.76 2.19 -53.97
C LYS A 469 -11.06 3.48 -54.70
N GLU A 470 -10.83 4.63 -54.06
CA GLU A 470 -11.12 5.93 -54.65
C GLU A 470 -10.26 6.18 -55.89
N ARG A 471 -8.95 5.89 -55.81
CA ARG A 471 -8.03 5.97 -56.96
C ARG A 471 -8.52 5.13 -58.14
N ARG A 472 -8.98 3.91 -57.89
CA ARG A 472 -9.56 3.04 -58.93
C ARG A 472 -10.83 3.63 -59.53
N ILE A 473 -11.73 4.20 -58.71
CA ILE A 473 -12.98 4.82 -59.19
C ILE A 473 -12.67 6.01 -60.10
N VAL A 474 -11.74 6.88 -59.70
CA VAL A 474 -11.30 8.03 -60.50
C VAL A 474 -10.76 7.57 -61.87
N LEU A 475 -9.84 6.59 -61.88
CA LEU A 475 -9.29 6.05 -63.13
C LEU A 475 -10.36 5.41 -64.04
N ILE A 476 -11.35 4.72 -63.46
CA ILE A 476 -12.47 4.17 -64.24
C ILE A 476 -13.28 5.30 -64.88
N ARG A 477 -13.60 6.37 -64.13
CA ARG A 477 -14.35 7.53 -64.65
C ARG A 477 -13.60 8.23 -65.78
N GLU A 478 -12.30 8.48 -65.60
CA GLU A 478 -11.46 9.11 -66.62
C GLU A 478 -11.39 8.29 -67.92
N ARG A 479 -11.24 6.96 -67.82
CA ARG A 479 -11.18 6.07 -68.98
C ARG A 479 -12.52 5.96 -69.69
N LYS A 480 -13.64 6.01 -68.96
CA LYS A 480 -14.99 6.04 -69.55
C LYS A 480 -15.24 7.35 -70.30
N ALA A 481 -14.82 8.49 -69.74
CA ALA A 481 -14.96 9.79 -70.41
C ALA A 481 -14.19 9.84 -71.74
N LYS A 482 -12.98 9.26 -71.80
CA LYS A 482 -12.15 9.21 -73.02
C LYS A 482 -12.66 8.28 -74.12
N ARG A 483 -13.60 7.36 -73.84
CA ARG A 483 -14.22 6.50 -74.87
C ARG A 483 -15.38 7.15 -75.60
N LEU A 484 -15.93 8.24 -75.05
CA LEU A 484 -17.06 8.97 -75.62
C LEU A 484 -16.62 10.05 -76.64
N PHE A 485 -15.30 10.19 -76.86
CA PHE A 485 -14.67 11.02 -77.88
C PHE A 485 -13.82 10.12 -78.78
#